data_AF-V9IC99-F1
#
_entry.id   AF-V9IC99-F1
#
_cell.length_a   1.000
_cell.length_b   1.000
_cell.length_c   1.000
_cell.angle_alpha   90.00
_cell.angle_beta   90.00
_cell.angle_gamma   90.00
#
_symmetry.space_group_name_H-M   'P 1'
#
loop_
_entity.id
_entity.type
_entity.pdbx_description
1 polymer ?
#
loop_
_entity_poly.entity_id
_entity_poly.type
_entity_poly.pdbx_seq_one_letter_code
_entity_poly.pdbx_strand_id
1 'polypeptide(L)'
;MITKMQDQKEHFRHILLFYYRKGKNAVQARKKLCEIYGEGILTVRQCQNWFSKFRSDNFDIKDAPRSGRPVEADEDKIKALIEANRRITTREIATRLNLSNSTVHDHMKRLGFVSKLDIWVPHVLKEKDLLCRIDICDSLLKREENDPFLKRIVTGDEKWIVYDNIKQKRSRSNRDKLAQSKSQFANIH
;
A
#
# COMPACT_ATOMS: atom_id res chain seq x y z
N MET A 1 7.44 23.25 -5.36
CA MET A 1 6.72 24.34 -6.07
C MET A 1 5.23 24.37 -5.74
N ILE A 2 4.54 23.23 -5.63
CA ILE A 2 3.09 23.17 -5.35
C ILE A 2 2.70 23.83 -4.02
N THR A 3 3.49 23.67 -2.96
CA THR A 3 3.24 24.26 -1.63
C THR A 3 3.28 25.79 -1.61
N LYS A 4 4.23 26.42 -2.32
CA LYS A 4 4.34 27.89 -2.37
C LYS A 4 3.13 28.56 -3.05
N MET A 5 2.49 27.90 -4.02
CA MET A 5 1.30 28.44 -4.70
C MET A 5 0.00 28.21 -3.92
N GLN A 6 -0.07 27.13 -3.12
CA GLN A 6 -1.23 26.87 -2.25
C GLN A 6 -1.31 27.88 -1.10
N ASP A 7 -0.15 28.21 -0.51
CA ASP A 7 0.01 29.18 0.58
C ASP A 7 -0.49 30.59 0.18
N GLN A 8 -0.22 31.03 -1.05
CA GLN A 8 -0.73 32.30 -1.56
C GLN A 8 -2.26 32.33 -1.72
N LYS A 9 -2.89 31.21 -2.12
CA LYS A 9 -4.35 31.16 -2.26
C LYS A 9 -5.05 31.20 -0.92
N GLU A 10 -4.52 30.53 0.10
CA GLU A 10 -5.04 30.57 1.46
C GLU A 10 -4.91 31.98 2.06
N HIS A 11 -3.76 32.64 1.85
CA HIS A 11 -3.54 34.03 2.26
C HIS A 11 -4.64 34.99 1.77
N PHE A 12 -4.98 34.94 0.47
CA PHE A 12 -6.03 35.80 -0.06
C PHE A 12 -7.42 35.48 0.50
N ARG A 13 -7.71 34.22 0.81
CA ARG A 13 -8.97 33.81 1.45
C ARG A 13 -9.07 34.31 2.89
N HIS A 14 -7.97 34.29 3.65
CA HIS A 14 -7.91 34.92 4.98
C HIS A 14 -8.21 36.42 4.92
N ILE A 15 -7.64 37.13 3.94
CA ILE A 15 -7.91 38.56 3.74
C ILE A 15 -9.39 38.80 3.36
N LEU A 16 -9.97 37.96 2.51
CA LEU A 16 -11.41 38.04 2.18
C LEU A 16 -12.28 37.84 3.42
N LEU A 17 -11.95 36.88 4.29
CA LEU A 17 -12.65 36.64 5.55
C LEU A 17 -12.55 37.85 6.49
N PHE A 18 -11.38 38.48 6.57
CA PHE A 18 -11.19 39.70 7.34
C PHE A 18 -12.11 40.84 6.84
N TYR A 19 -12.18 41.06 5.53
CA TYR A 19 -13.06 42.09 4.97
C TYR A 19 -14.55 41.77 5.12
N TYR A 20 -14.91 40.49 5.07
CA TYR A 20 -16.27 40.03 5.38
C TYR A 20 -16.67 40.39 6.82
N ARG A 21 -15.80 40.09 7.80
CA ARG A 21 -16.03 40.46 9.21
C ARG A 21 -16.07 41.97 9.44
N LYS A 22 -15.38 42.77 8.61
CA LYS A 22 -15.47 44.24 8.60
C LYS A 22 -16.74 44.79 7.94
N GLY A 23 -17.69 43.95 7.52
CA GLY A 23 -18.94 44.37 6.89
C GLY A 23 -18.78 44.94 5.49
N LYS A 24 -17.66 44.66 4.80
CA LYS A 24 -17.47 45.07 3.40
C LYS A 24 -18.12 44.06 2.46
N ASN A 25 -18.45 44.49 1.24
CA ASN A 25 -18.95 43.58 0.21
C ASN A 25 -17.78 42.97 -0.61
N ALA A 26 -18.06 41.89 -1.36
CA ALA A 26 -17.04 41.16 -2.11
C ALA A 26 -16.29 42.03 -3.15
N VAL A 27 -16.98 43.01 -3.74
CA VAL A 27 -16.42 43.92 -4.75
C VAL A 27 -15.45 44.92 -4.10
N GLN A 28 -15.83 45.49 -2.96
CA GLN A 28 -15.00 46.37 -2.15
C GLN A 28 -13.77 45.65 -1.61
N ALA A 29 -13.95 44.42 -1.13
CA ALA A 29 -12.84 43.59 -0.67
C ALA A 29 -11.86 43.31 -1.81
N ARG A 30 -12.35 42.91 -2.99
CA ARG A 30 -11.52 42.71 -4.18
C ARG A 30 -10.76 43.97 -4.58
N LYS A 31 -11.42 45.13 -4.61
CA LYS A 31 -10.78 46.40 -5.00
C LYS A 31 -9.57 46.71 -4.11
N LYS A 32 -9.75 46.63 -2.79
CA LYS A 32 -8.65 46.83 -1.82
C LYS A 32 -7.53 45.80 -1.96
N LEU A 33 -7.90 44.57 -2.26
CA LEU A 33 -6.95 43.48 -2.43
C LEU A 33 -6.12 43.68 -3.72
N CYS A 34 -6.75 44.14 -4.80
CA CYS A 34 -6.07 44.53 -6.04
C CYS A 34 -5.21 45.79 -5.89
N GLU A 35 -5.62 46.76 -5.07
CA GLU A 35 -4.81 47.97 -4.77
C GLU A 35 -3.48 47.62 -4.08
N ILE A 36 -3.47 46.62 -3.20
CA ILE A 36 -2.27 46.24 -2.43
C ILE A 36 -1.36 45.28 -3.21
N TYR A 37 -1.96 44.29 -3.86
CA TYR A 37 -1.21 43.15 -4.42
C TYR A 37 -1.14 43.14 -5.95
N GLY A 38 -1.90 44.00 -6.63
CA GLY A 38 -1.96 44.09 -8.10
C GLY A 38 -3.21 43.46 -8.73
N GLU A 39 -3.40 43.73 -10.02
CA GLU A 39 -4.56 43.28 -10.78
C GLU A 39 -4.41 41.81 -11.23
N GLY A 40 -5.52 41.05 -11.27
CA GLY A 40 -5.53 39.66 -11.75
C GLY A 40 -5.39 38.54 -10.69
N ILE A 41 -5.31 38.87 -9.40
CA ILE A 41 -5.11 37.88 -8.32
C ILE A 41 -6.35 37.02 -8.07
N LEU A 42 -7.52 37.67 -7.98
CA LEU A 42 -8.80 37.03 -7.79
C LEU A 42 -9.82 37.63 -8.74
N THR A 43 -10.61 36.76 -9.37
CA THR A 43 -11.75 37.19 -10.15
C THR A 43 -12.89 37.63 -9.22
N VAL A 44 -13.77 38.52 -9.71
CA VAL A 44 -14.97 38.94 -8.97
C VAL A 44 -15.79 37.72 -8.52
N ARG A 45 -15.92 36.72 -9.40
CA ARG A 45 -16.65 35.48 -9.13
C ARG A 45 -16.03 34.66 -8.01
N GLN A 46 -14.70 34.58 -7.92
CA GLN A 46 -14.02 33.92 -6.80
C GLN A 46 -14.32 34.61 -5.47
N CYS A 47 -14.22 35.95 -5.42
CA CYS A 47 -14.57 36.71 -4.22
C CYS A 47 -16.04 36.51 -3.82
N GLN A 48 -16.96 36.54 -4.78
CA GLN A 48 -18.38 36.31 -4.53
C GLN A 48 -18.65 34.90 -3.98
N ASN A 49 -18.04 33.86 -4.57
CA ASN A 49 -18.19 32.49 -4.09
C ASN A 49 -17.72 32.33 -2.63
N TRP A 50 -16.59 32.94 -2.26
CA TRP A 50 -16.11 32.95 -0.87
C TRP A 50 -17.04 33.69 0.07
N PHE A 51 -17.55 34.87 -0.34
CA PHE A 51 -18.51 35.62 0.45
C PHE A 51 -19.83 34.86 0.63
N SER A 52 -20.29 34.13 -0.39
CA SER A 52 -21.45 33.24 -0.26
C SER A 52 -21.19 32.11 0.74
N LYS A 53 -19.98 31.52 0.73
CA LYS A 53 -19.57 30.50 1.72
C LYS A 53 -19.55 31.05 3.16
N PHE A 54 -19.08 32.29 3.34
CA PHE A 54 -19.07 32.93 4.66
C PHE A 54 -20.46 33.34 5.15
N ARG A 55 -21.41 33.62 4.24
CA ARG A 55 -22.82 33.86 4.59
C ARG A 55 -23.54 32.60 5.03
N SER A 56 -23.10 31.43 4.60
CA SER A 56 -23.60 30.14 5.09
C SER A 56 -22.85 29.65 6.33
N ASP A 57 -22.26 30.56 7.12
CA ASP A 57 -21.47 30.29 8.33
C ASP A 57 -20.32 29.26 8.15
N ASN A 58 -19.86 29.06 6.92
CA ASN A 58 -18.74 28.17 6.63
C ASN A 58 -17.46 28.98 6.45
N PHE A 59 -16.69 29.08 7.55
CA PHE A 59 -15.42 29.80 7.60
C PHE A 59 -14.19 28.93 7.30
N ASP A 60 -14.37 27.71 6.80
CA ASP A 60 -13.23 26.88 6.40
C ASP A 60 -12.53 27.49 5.18
N ILE A 61 -11.24 27.77 5.31
CA ILE A 61 -10.42 28.45 4.30
C ILE A 61 -9.76 27.44 3.36
N LYS A 62 -9.62 26.19 3.80
CA LYS A 62 -9.01 25.14 2.99
C LYS A 62 -9.96 24.71 1.88
N ASP A 63 -9.37 24.20 0.80
CA ASP A 63 -10.16 23.52 -0.22
C ASP A 63 -10.73 22.25 0.40
N ALA A 64 -12.05 22.05 0.26
CA ALA A 64 -12.65 20.77 0.56
C ALA A 64 -11.96 19.67 -0.28
N PRO A 65 -11.90 18.42 0.24
CA PRO A 65 -11.41 17.32 -0.57
C PRO A 65 -12.18 17.30 -1.89
N ARG A 66 -11.44 17.41 -3.00
CA ARG A 66 -12.05 17.38 -4.32
C ARG A 66 -12.65 16.00 -4.53
N SER A 67 -13.88 15.95 -5.04
CA SER A 67 -14.41 14.72 -5.59
C SER A 67 -13.49 14.27 -6.73
N GLY A 68 -12.70 13.25 -6.47
CA GLY A 68 -11.97 12.55 -7.51
C GLY A 68 -12.93 11.79 -8.42
N ARG A 69 -12.41 11.21 -9.51
CA ARG A 69 -13.18 10.24 -10.29
C ARG A 69 -13.54 9.05 -9.39
N PRO A 70 -14.83 8.73 -9.17
CA PRO A 70 -15.19 7.50 -8.48
C PRO A 70 -14.69 6.33 -9.33
N VAL A 71 -13.87 5.48 -8.73
CA VAL A 71 -13.48 4.22 -9.36
C VAL A 71 -14.56 3.23 -8.96
N GLU A 72 -15.43 2.86 -9.90
CA GLU A 72 -16.56 1.91 -9.73
C GLU A 72 -16.11 0.46 -9.47
N ALA A 73 -14.94 0.25 -8.87
CA ALA A 73 -14.52 -1.09 -8.48
C ALA A 73 -15.16 -1.42 -7.14
N ASP A 74 -15.94 -2.49 -7.15
CA ASP A 74 -16.50 -3.12 -5.95
C ASP A 74 -15.34 -3.76 -5.15
N GLU A 75 -14.89 -3.05 -4.10
CA GLU A 75 -13.77 -3.48 -3.25
C GLU A 75 -14.10 -4.79 -2.52
N ASP A 76 -15.37 -5.03 -2.20
CA ASP A 76 -15.81 -6.25 -1.52
C ASP A 76 -15.65 -7.48 -2.43
N LYS A 77 -15.96 -7.34 -3.72
CA LYS A 77 -15.71 -8.41 -4.70
C LYS A 77 -14.22 -8.73 -4.86
N ILE A 78 -13.35 -7.71 -4.87
CA ILE A 78 -11.90 -7.92 -4.93
C ILE A 78 -11.44 -8.68 -3.68
N LYS A 79 -11.92 -8.27 -2.51
CA LYS A 79 -11.59 -8.91 -1.23
C LYS A 79 -12.05 -10.37 -1.18
N ALA A 80 -13.29 -10.66 -1.58
CA ALA A 80 -13.83 -12.01 -1.63
C ALA A 80 -13.01 -12.95 -2.54
N LEU A 81 -12.53 -12.45 -3.69
CA LEU A 81 -11.68 -13.24 -4.60
C LEU A 81 -10.31 -13.56 -3.99
N ILE A 82 -9.71 -12.61 -3.25
CA ILE A 82 -8.42 -12.82 -2.58
C ILE A 82 -8.57 -13.79 -1.40
N GLU A 83 -9.67 -13.70 -0.64
CA GLU A 83 -9.95 -14.61 0.48
C GLU A 83 -10.20 -16.04 0.00
N ALA A 84 -10.91 -16.21 -1.11
CA ALA A 84 -11.14 -17.52 -1.72
C ALA A 84 -9.85 -18.16 -2.28
N ASN A 85 -8.94 -17.36 -2.84
CA ASN A 85 -7.65 -17.83 -3.32
C ASN A 85 -6.54 -16.80 -3.08
N ARG A 86 -5.73 -17.02 -2.04
CA ARG A 86 -4.61 -16.13 -1.68
C ARG A 86 -3.52 -16.03 -2.75
N ARG A 87 -3.47 -16.95 -3.72
CA ARG A 87 -2.48 -16.97 -4.82
C ARG A 87 -3.01 -16.33 -6.11
N ILE A 88 -4.22 -15.77 -6.10
CA ILE A 88 -4.82 -15.15 -7.29
C ILE A 88 -3.97 -13.97 -7.77
N THR A 89 -3.79 -13.86 -9.07
CA THR A 89 -3.01 -12.76 -9.67
C THR A 89 -3.90 -11.54 -9.91
N THR A 90 -3.31 -10.34 -9.92
CA THR A 90 -4.05 -9.10 -10.24
C THR A 90 -4.69 -9.15 -11.62
N ARG A 91 -4.07 -9.86 -12.58
CA ARG A 91 -4.61 -10.06 -13.93
C ARG A 91 -5.85 -10.94 -13.92
N GLU A 92 -5.85 -12.03 -13.16
CA GLU A 92 -7.02 -12.90 -13.05
C GLU A 92 -8.20 -12.19 -12.38
N ILE A 93 -7.95 -11.40 -11.33
CA ILE A 93 -9.00 -10.56 -10.72
C ILE A 93 -9.53 -9.57 -11.75
N ALA A 94 -8.64 -8.90 -12.48
CA ALA A 94 -9.01 -7.93 -13.51
C ALA A 94 -9.90 -8.56 -14.59
N THR A 95 -9.56 -9.76 -15.08
CA THR A 95 -10.38 -10.50 -16.03
C THR A 95 -11.72 -10.91 -15.44
N ARG A 96 -11.78 -11.39 -14.19
CA ARG A 96 -13.04 -11.82 -13.55
C ARG A 96 -13.99 -10.67 -13.27
N LEU A 97 -13.47 -9.49 -12.95
CA LEU A 97 -14.25 -8.30 -12.61
C LEU A 97 -14.42 -7.33 -13.80
N ASN A 98 -13.88 -7.66 -14.98
CA ASN A 98 -13.81 -6.76 -16.15
C ASN A 98 -13.22 -5.37 -15.80
N LEU A 99 -12.21 -5.35 -14.93
CA LEU A 99 -11.50 -4.14 -14.53
C LEU A 99 -10.14 -4.04 -15.22
N SER A 100 -9.56 -2.85 -15.24
CA SER A 100 -8.16 -2.71 -15.65
C SER A 100 -7.23 -3.29 -14.57
N ASN A 101 -6.11 -3.90 -15.00
CA ASN A 101 -5.12 -4.46 -14.06
C ASN A 101 -4.53 -3.38 -13.13
N SER A 102 -4.38 -2.14 -13.60
CA SER A 102 -3.96 -1.00 -12.77
C SER A 102 -4.98 -0.68 -11.69
N THR A 103 -6.26 -0.67 -12.02
CA THR A 103 -7.35 -0.44 -11.05
C THR A 103 -7.30 -1.47 -9.93
N VAL A 104 -7.24 -2.76 -10.28
CA VAL A 104 -7.15 -3.84 -9.29
C VAL A 104 -5.93 -3.68 -8.39
N HIS A 105 -4.77 -3.38 -8.98
CA HIS A 105 -3.53 -3.18 -8.22
C HIS A 105 -3.62 -2.02 -7.23
N ASP A 106 -4.22 -0.90 -7.64
CA ASP A 106 -4.38 0.28 -6.78
C ASP A 106 -5.38 0.03 -5.64
N HIS A 107 -6.48 -0.69 -5.90
CA HIS A 107 -7.41 -1.11 -4.86
C HIS A 107 -6.78 -2.12 -3.90
N MET A 108 -6.04 -3.10 -4.41
CA MET A 108 -5.34 -4.10 -3.60
C MET A 108 -4.34 -3.43 -2.64
N LYS A 109 -3.60 -2.41 -3.12
CA LYS A 109 -2.73 -1.58 -2.28
C LYS A 109 -3.49 -0.78 -1.22
N ARG A 110 -4.63 -0.18 -1.59
CA ARG A 110 -5.47 0.60 -0.67
C ARG A 110 -6.04 -0.25 0.46
N LEU A 111 -6.41 -1.49 0.15
CA LEU A 111 -6.87 -2.50 1.12
C LEU A 111 -5.73 -3.09 1.97
N GLY A 112 -4.46 -2.73 1.70
CA GLY A 112 -3.30 -3.16 2.49
C GLY A 112 -2.76 -4.54 2.12
N PHE A 113 -3.20 -5.13 0.99
CA PHE A 113 -2.65 -6.40 0.51
C PHE A 113 -1.26 -6.21 -0.10
N VAL A 114 -0.33 -7.09 0.26
CA VAL A 114 1.04 -7.11 -0.24
C VAL A 114 1.36 -8.51 -0.74
N SER A 115 1.94 -8.61 -1.94
CA SER A 115 2.42 -9.88 -2.47
C SER A 115 3.64 -10.34 -1.67
N LYS A 116 3.54 -11.54 -1.07
CA LYS A 116 4.63 -12.22 -0.38
C LYS A 116 4.92 -13.53 -1.10
N LEU A 117 6.18 -13.95 -1.06
CA LEU A 117 6.54 -15.30 -1.50
C LEU A 117 6.06 -16.30 -0.46
N ASP A 118 5.62 -17.46 -0.93
CA ASP A 118 5.29 -18.58 -0.05
C ASP A 118 6.54 -19.09 0.66
N ILE A 119 6.35 -19.61 1.87
CA ILE A 119 7.41 -20.21 2.66
C ILE A 119 7.64 -21.63 2.14
N TRP A 120 8.90 -21.99 1.92
CA TRP A 120 9.26 -23.35 1.58
C TRP A 120 9.10 -24.25 2.81
N VAL A 121 8.22 -25.25 2.72
CA VAL A 121 8.00 -26.24 3.76
C VAL A 121 8.69 -27.54 3.32
N PRO A 122 9.64 -28.09 4.11
CA PRO A 122 10.44 -29.24 3.69
C PRO A 122 9.64 -30.50 3.36
N HIS A 123 8.51 -30.71 4.05
CA HIS A 123 7.71 -31.91 3.89
C HIS A 123 6.23 -31.62 4.10
N VAL A 124 5.38 -32.27 3.31
CA VAL A 124 3.93 -32.27 3.50
C VAL A 124 3.59 -33.34 4.53
N LEU A 125 3.28 -32.92 5.75
CA LEU A 125 2.97 -33.83 6.85
C LEU A 125 1.59 -34.48 6.65
N LYS A 126 1.48 -35.77 7.00
CA LYS A 126 0.18 -36.43 7.15
C LYS A 126 -0.41 -36.10 8.53
N GLU A 127 -1.72 -36.25 8.68
CA GLU A 127 -2.43 -35.96 9.94
C GLU A 127 -1.83 -36.71 11.14
N LYS A 128 -1.51 -38.00 10.97
CA LYS A 128 -0.83 -38.80 11.99
C LYS A 128 0.52 -38.22 12.42
N ASP A 129 1.31 -37.69 11.48
CA ASP A 129 2.64 -37.15 11.74
C ASP A 129 2.52 -35.79 12.41
N LEU A 130 1.47 -35.02 12.08
CA LEU A 130 1.13 -33.76 12.74
C LEU A 130 0.75 -33.99 14.21
N LEU A 131 -0.16 -34.93 14.48
CA LEU A 131 -0.60 -35.25 15.84
C LEU A 131 0.57 -35.74 16.69
N CYS A 132 1.36 -36.69 16.17
CA CYS A 132 2.55 -37.18 16.86
C CYS A 132 3.53 -36.04 17.22
N ARG A 133 3.74 -35.08 16.30
CA ARG A 133 4.58 -33.91 16.58
C ARG A 133 3.99 -32.99 17.65
N ILE A 134 2.68 -32.77 17.65
CA ILE A 134 2.00 -31.95 18.68
C ILE A 134 2.15 -32.62 20.04
N ASP A 135 1.87 -33.92 20.14
CA ASP A 135 1.95 -34.67 21.39
C ASP A 135 3.37 -34.67 21.99
N ILE A 136 4.39 -34.86 21.14
CA ILE A 136 5.80 -34.79 21.54
C ILE A 136 6.14 -33.38 22.03
N CYS A 137 5.76 -32.34 21.29
CA CYS A 137 6.02 -30.94 21.67
C CYS A 137 5.35 -30.60 23.00
N ASP A 138 4.08 -30.96 23.19
CA ASP A 138 3.32 -30.70 24.42
C ASP A 138 3.93 -31.42 25.63
N SER A 139 4.36 -32.67 25.44
CA SER A 139 5.06 -33.43 26.48
C SER A 139 6.39 -32.80 26.87
N LEU A 140 7.19 -32.38 25.88
CA LEU A 140 8.46 -31.71 26.10
C LEU A 140 8.29 -30.33 26.77
N LEU A 141 7.26 -29.58 26.41
CA LEU A 141 6.95 -28.28 27.00
C LEU A 141 6.58 -28.44 28.48
N LYS A 142 5.67 -29.37 28.80
CA LYS A 142 5.32 -29.71 30.19
C LYS A 142 6.51 -30.19 30.98
N ARG A 143 7.41 -30.96 30.35
CA ARG A 143 8.63 -31.41 31.02
C ARG A 143 9.54 -30.24 31.37
N GLU A 144 9.74 -29.29 30.46
CA GLU A 144 10.59 -28.11 30.71
C GLU A 144 10.05 -27.23 31.84
N GLU A 145 8.73 -27.11 31.98
CA GLU A 145 8.10 -26.39 33.10
C GLU A 145 8.38 -27.05 34.46
N ASN A 146 8.43 -28.39 34.50
CA ASN A 146 8.60 -29.14 35.75
C ASN A 146 10.07 -29.41 36.11
N ASP A 147 10.91 -29.77 35.13
CA ASP A 147 12.36 -29.96 35.27
C ASP A 147 13.07 -29.38 34.04
N PRO A 148 13.58 -28.13 34.14
CA PRO A 148 14.26 -27.48 33.03
C PRO A 148 15.47 -28.27 32.54
N PHE A 149 15.37 -28.86 31.35
CA PHE A 149 16.37 -29.77 30.80
C PHE A 149 17.14 -29.18 29.63
N LEU A 150 16.74 -28.00 29.11
CA LEU A 150 17.44 -27.34 28.00
C LEU A 150 18.92 -27.05 28.26
N LYS A 151 19.35 -26.87 29.52
CA LYS A 151 20.76 -26.70 29.88
C LYS A 151 21.56 -28.00 29.88
N ARG A 152 20.90 -29.15 29.89
CA ARG A 152 21.49 -30.49 29.96
C ARG A 152 21.44 -31.23 28.62
N ILE A 153 20.70 -30.72 27.63
CA ILE A 153 20.55 -31.40 26.34
C ILE A 153 21.80 -31.25 25.48
N VAL A 154 22.21 -32.33 24.84
CA VAL A 154 23.24 -32.36 23.80
C VAL A 154 22.56 -32.85 22.53
N THR A 155 22.69 -32.12 21.43
CA THR A 155 22.11 -32.46 20.13
C THR A 155 23.21 -32.60 19.09
N GLY A 156 22.96 -33.42 18.05
CA GLY A 156 23.84 -33.59 16.90
C GLY A 156 22.98 -33.85 15.66
N ASP A 157 23.42 -33.30 14.53
CA ASP A 157 22.84 -33.54 13.21
C ASP A 157 23.95 -33.50 12.15
N GLU A 158 23.75 -34.20 11.04
CA GLU A 158 24.71 -34.28 9.95
C GLU A 158 24.31 -33.34 8.82
N LYS A 159 25.25 -32.48 8.39
CA LYS A 159 25.02 -31.55 7.29
C LYS A 159 26.08 -31.74 6.21
N TRP A 160 25.63 -31.97 4.99
CA TRP A 160 26.48 -32.01 3.81
C TRP A 160 27.10 -30.63 3.52
N ILE A 161 28.44 -30.58 3.42
CA ILE A 161 29.19 -29.39 2.98
C ILE A 161 29.78 -29.72 1.61
N VAL A 162 29.24 -29.08 0.56
CA VAL A 162 29.73 -29.24 -0.80
C VAL A 162 30.93 -28.32 -1.02
N TYR A 163 32.00 -28.85 -1.63
CA TYR A 163 33.26 -28.13 -1.91
C TYR A 163 33.06 -26.87 -2.76
N ASP A 164 32.24 -26.96 -3.81
CA ASP A 164 31.87 -25.83 -4.67
C ASP A 164 30.43 -25.39 -4.40
N ASN A 165 30.26 -24.49 -3.43
CA ASN A 165 29.00 -23.78 -3.25
C ASN A 165 28.87 -22.67 -4.32
N ILE A 166 28.56 -23.08 -5.56
CA ILE A 166 28.28 -22.14 -6.65
C ILE A 166 27.11 -21.25 -6.22
N LYS A 167 27.41 -20.02 -5.77
CA LYS A 167 26.39 -19.00 -5.56
C LYS A 167 25.73 -18.75 -6.92
N GLN A 168 24.48 -19.17 -7.08
CA GLN A 168 23.68 -18.80 -8.25
C GLN A 168 23.64 -17.27 -8.34
N LYS A 169 24.50 -16.71 -9.20
CA LYS A 169 24.42 -15.30 -9.56
C LYS A 169 23.23 -15.15 -10.49
N ARG A 170 22.31 -14.24 -10.17
CA ARG A 170 21.17 -13.93 -11.04
C ARG A 170 21.69 -13.52 -12.42
N SER A 171 21.43 -14.34 -13.43
CA SER A 171 21.68 -13.98 -14.82
C SER A 171 20.52 -13.14 -15.35
N ARG A 172 20.83 -11.99 -15.94
CA ARG A 172 19.86 -11.23 -16.76
C ARG A 172 19.96 -11.77 -18.19
N SER A 173 18.86 -12.27 -18.75
CA SER A 173 18.75 -12.62 -20.16
C SER A 173 17.71 -11.72 -20.86
N ASN A 174 17.93 -11.49 -22.16
CA ASN A 174 16.92 -10.86 -23.02
C ASN A 174 15.75 -11.83 -23.23
N ARG A 175 14.54 -11.29 -23.44
CA ARG A 175 13.27 -12.04 -23.57
C ARG A 175 13.30 -13.18 -24.60
N ASP A 176 14.20 -13.10 -25.59
CA ASP A 176 14.19 -14.00 -26.75
C ASP A 176 15.25 -15.12 -26.69
N LYS A 177 15.94 -15.31 -25.55
CA LYS A 177 16.87 -16.44 -25.39
C LYS A 177 16.38 -17.44 -24.34
N LEU A 178 16.27 -18.70 -24.75
CA LEU A 178 16.03 -19.85 -23.86
C LEU A 178 17.09 -19.88 -22.75
N ALA A 179 16.63 -20.11 -21.51
CA ALA A 179 17.49 -20.26 -20.35
C ALA A 179 18.47 -21.41 -20.59
N GLN A 180 19.77 -21.15 -20.46
CA GLN A 180 20.77 -22.22 -20.47
C GLN A 180 20.62 -23.01 -19.16
N SER A 181 20.02 -24.20 -19.22
CA SER A 181 20.23 -25.21 -18.19
C SER A 181 21.62 -25.81 -18.41
N LYS A 182 22.53 -25.63 -17.44
CA LYS A 182 23.67 -26.53 -17.33
C LYS A 182 23.19 -27.74 -16.56
N SER A 183 22.76 -28.79 -17.26
CA SER A 183 22.64 -30.12 -16.66
C SER A 183 24.05 -30.66 -16.46
N GLN A 184 24.59 -30.58 -15.25
CA GLN A 184 25.68 -31.48 -14.88
C GLN A 184 25.05 -32.81 -14.53
N PHE A 185 24.96 -33.69 -15.52
CA PHE A 185 24.86 -35.12 -15.25
C PHE A 185 26.13 -35.49 -14.47
N ALA A 186 25.97 -35.84 -13.19
CA ALA A 186 27.02 -36.54 -12.48
C ALA A 186 27.12 -37.93 -13.11
N ASN A 187 28.15 -38.14 -13.93
CA ASN A 187 28.53 -39.48 -14.37
C ASN A 187 28.93 -40.25 -13.11
N ILE A 188 28.12 -41.25 -12.76
CA ILE A 188 28.43 -42.25 -11.76
C ILE A 188 29.32 -43.29 -12.44
N HIS A 189 30.58 -43.37 -12.02
CA HIS A 189 31.42 -44.57 -12.13
C HIS A 189 31.83 -44.99 -10.73
#